data_AF-A0A1Z3LY83-F1
#
_entry.id   AF-A0A1Z3LY83-F1
#
_cell.length_a   1.000
_cell.length_b   1.000
_cell.length_c   1.000
_cell.angle_alpha   90.00
_cell.angle_beta   90.00
_cell.angle_gamma   90.00
#
_symmetry.space_group_name_H-M   'P 1'
#
loop_
_entity.id
_entity.type
_entity.pdbx_description
1 polymer ?
#
loop_
_entity_poly.entity_id
_entity_poly.type
_entity_poly.pdbx_seq_one_letter_code
_entity_poly.pdbx_strand_id
1 'polypeptide(L)'
;MTASPVLIYTTPTCPDCHALKRWLAEQSVEYEERDLTDPKIADEAKARTGVRVAPISIVSDAVFYGTFQVQKPGLMKALGLTQERQDG
;
A
#
# COMPACT_ATOMS: atom_id res chain seq x y z
N MET A 1 10.53 -17.84 -2.38
CA MET A 1 9.94 -16.63 -2.99
C MET A 1 9.33 -15.82 -1.87
N THR A 2 10.07 -14.84 -1.35
CA THR A 2 9.57 -13.96 -0.28
C THR A 2 8.78 -12.84 -0.95
N ALA A 3 7.47 -13.02 -1.09
CA ALA A 3 6.60 -11.89 -1.38
C ALA A 3 6.71 -10.93 -0.19
N SER A 4 7.28 -9.74 -0.41
CA SER A 4 7.36 -8.72 0.63
C SER A 4 5.92 -8.36 1.05
N PRO A 5 5.57 -8.47 2.35
CA PRO A 5 4.23 -8.17 2.80
C PRO A 5 3.92 -6.69 2.52
N VAL A 6 2.89 -6.45 1.71
CA VAL A 6 2.37 -5.11 1.42
C VAL A 6 1.17 -4.90 2.33
N LEU A 7 1.20 -3.84 3.14
CA LEU A 7 0.08 -3.48 4.00
C LEU A 7 -0.48 -2.15 3.52
N ILE A 8 -1.75 -2.13 3.13
CA ILE A 8 -2.43 -0.91 2.75
C ILE A 8 -3.51 -0.56 3.77
N TYR A 9 -3.49 0.69 4.19
CA TYR A 9 -4.56 1.27 5.00
C TYR A 9 -5.48 2.08 4.08
N THR A 10 -6.72 1.65 4.03
CA THR A 10 -7.74 2.19 3.12
C THR A 10 -8.99 2.59 3.91
N THR A 11 -9.91 3.25 3.22
CA THR A 11 -11.26 3.52 3.73
C THR A 11 -12.27 3.18 2.64
N PRO A 12 -13.48 2.70 2.98
CA PRO A 12 -14.46 2.23 2.01
C PRO A 12 -15.10 3.36 1.22
N THR A 13 -14.98 4.61 1.69
CA THR A 13 -15.54 5.80 1.07
C THR A 13 -14.55 6.55 0.17
N CYS A 14 -13.30 6.08 0.05
CA CYS A 14 -12.25 6.81 -0.67
C CYS A 14 -12.02 6.23 -2.08
N PRO A 15 -12.18 7.03 -3.15
CA PRO A 15 -11.97 6.56 -4.52
C PRO A 15 -10.51 6.20 -4.82
N ASP A 16 -9.53 6.93 -4.26
CA ASP A 16 -8.10 6.62 -4.42
C ASP A 16 -7.72 5.27 -3.85
N CYS A 17 -8.33 4.88 -2.71
CA CYS A 17 -8.12 3.56 -2.12
C CYS A 17 -8.56 2.45 -3.08
N HIS A 18 -9.70 2.64 -3.76
CA HIS A 18 -10.20 1.68 -4.75
C HIS A 18 -9.29 1.60 -5.99
N ALA A 19 -8.67 2.71 -6.39
CA ALA A 19 -7.70 2.73 -7.49
C ALA A 19 -6.42 1.96 -7.11
N LEU A 20 -5.88 2.20 -5.90
CA LEU A 20 -4.69 1.52 -5.39
C LEU A 20 -4.89 0.00 -5.32
N LYS A 21 -6.02 -0.45 -4.73
CA LYS A 21 -6.35 -1.88 -4.63
C LYS A 21 -6.41 -2.58 -5.97
N ARG A 22 -7.09 -1.94 -6.94
CA ARG A 22 -7.21 -2.48 -8.30
C ARG A 22 -5.85 -2.61 -8.94
N TRP A 23 -5.03 -1.57 -8.85
CA TRP A 23 -3.67 -1.60 -9.39
C TRP A 23 -2.82 -2.71 -8.77
N LEU A 24 -2.82 -2.87 -7.44
CA LEU A 24 -2.07 -3.96 -6.78
C LEU A 24 -2.55 -5.35 -7.23
N ALA A 25 -3.87 -5.53 -7.36
CA ALA A 25 -4.44 -6.78 -7.88
C ALA A 25 -4.05 -7.04 -9.35
N GLU A 26 -4.02 -6.00 -10.19
CA GLU A 26 -3.54 -6.08 -11.58
C GLU A 26 -2.06 -6.47 -11.65
N GLN A 27 -1.25 -6.03 -10.69
CA GLN A 27 0.16 -6.42 -10.58
C GLN A 27 0.35 -7.82 -9.97
N SER A 28 -0.73 -8.52 -9.60
CA SER A 28 -0.67 -9.80 -8.85
C SER A 28 0.19 -9.72 -7.59
N VAL A 29 0.18 -8.56 -6.94
CA VAL A 29 0.88 -8.33 -5.67
C VAL A 29 -0.05 -8.72 -4.54
N GLU A 30 0.39 -9.59 -3.65
CA GLU A 30 -0.34 -9.88 -2.42
C GLU A 30 -0.22 -8.70 -1.46
N TYR A 31 -1.36 -8.22 -0.98
CA TYR A 31 -1.44 -7.14 0.00
C TYR A 31 -2.49 -7.43 1.06
N GLU A 32 -2.23 -6.92 2.25
CA GLU A 32 -3.15 -6.91 3.37
C GLU A 32 -3.85 -5.56 3.41
N GLU A 33 -5.19 -5.58 3.36
CA GLU A 33 -6.01 -4.38 3.52
C GLU A 33 -6.41 -4.20 4.98
N ARG A 34 -6.25 -2.98 5.49
CA ARG A 34 -6.70 -2.57 6.82
C ARG A 34 -7.59 -1.34 6.72
N ASP A 35 -8.79 -1.44 7.26
CA ASP A 35 -9.78 -0.39 7.19
C ASP A 35 -9.55 0.67 8.29
N LEU A 36 -9.31 1.92 7.90
CA LEU A 36 -9.07 3.04 8.83
C LEU A 36 -10.35 3.56 9.50
N THR A 37 -11.54 3.09 9.09
CA THR A 37 -12.79 3.38 9.82
C THR A 37 -12.81 2.68 11.17
N ASP A 38 -12.06 1.59 11.33
CA ASP A 38 -11.82 0.97 12.61
C ASP A 38 -10.86 1.81 13.47
N PRO A 39 -11.30 2.31 14.64
CA PRO A 39 -10.47 3.19 15.47
C PRO A 39 -9.18 2.50 15.96
N LYS A 40 -9.20 1.17 16.11
CA LYS A 40 -8.01 0.37 16.47
C LYS A 40 -6.97 0.37 15.36
N ILE A 41 -7.42 0.25 14.11
CA ILE A 41 -6.55 0.27 12.93
C ILE A 41 -6.00 1.67 12.69
N ALA A 42 -6.83 2.70 12.84
CA ALA A 42 -6.39 4.09 12.74
C ALA A 42 -5.33 4.47 13.79
N ASP A 43 -5.39 3.86 14.97
CA ASP A 43 -4.37 4.06 16.01
C ASP A 43 -3.07 3.32 15.68
N GLU A 44 -3.17 2.07 15.24
CA GLU A 44 -2.02 1.28 14.76
C GLU A 44 -1.31 1.98 13.59
N ALA A 45 -2.07 2.44 12.59
CA ALA A 45 -1.54 3.17 11.44
C ALA A 45 -0.81 4.44 11.87
N LYS A 46 -1.38 5.21 12.80
CA LYS A 46 -0.74 6.42 13.35
C LYS A 46 0.54 6.08 14.10
N ALA A 47 0.55 5.02 14.90
CA ALA A 47 1.73 4.60 15.65
C ALA A 47 2.86 4.13 14.73
N ARG A 48 2.54 3.47 13.62
CA ARG A 48 3.52 2.96 12.63
C ARG A 48 4.02 4.03 11.67
N THR A 49 3.13 4.91 11.20
CA THR A 49 3.40 5.81 10.06
C THR A 49 3.45 7.29 10.44
N GLY A 50 2.96 7.63 11.63
CA GLY A 50 2.79 9.02 12.09
C GLY A 50 1.59 9.74 11.48
N VAL A 51 0.88 9.13 10.51
CA VAL A 51 -0.22 9.75 9.77
C VAL A 51 -1.52 8.95 9.87
N ARG A 52 -2.65 9.65 9.73
CA ARG A 52 -4.02 9.07 9.72
C ARG A 52 -4.77 9.33 8.41
N VAL A 53 -4.05 9.68 7.35
CA VAL A 53 -4.66 10.04 6.06
C VAL A 53 -4.60 8.88 5.09
N ALA A 54 -5.76 8.42 4.61
CA ALA A 54 -5.84 7.38 3.59
C ALA A 54 -5.61 7.95 2.17
N PRO A 55 -5.12 7.15 1.21
CA PRO A 55 -4.52 5.82 1.39
C PRO A 55 -3.10 5.88 1.99
N ILE A 56 -2.75 4.90 2.83
CA ILE A 56 -1.37 4.69 3.32
C ILE A 56 -0.92 3.32 2.85
N SER A 57 0.29 3.22 2.30
CA SER A 57 0.86 1.95 1.85
C SER A 57 2.19 1.71 2.55
N ILE A 58 2.36 0.52 3.12
CA ILE A 58 3.60 0.08 3.74
C ILE A 58 4.12 -1.10 2.93
N VAL A 59 5.32 -0.96 2.39
CA VAL A 59 6.00 -2.02 1.65
C VAL A 59 7.30 -2.32 2.37
N SER A 60 7.38 -3.50 3.01
CA SER A 60 8.48 -3.84 3.91
C SER A 60 8.66 -2.78 5.02
N ASP A 61 9.63 -1.87 4.88
CA ASP A 61 9.91 -0.79 5.84
C ASP A 61 9.57 0.61 5.28
N ALA A 62 9.19 0.69 4.00
CA ALA A 62 8.89 1.95 3.33
C ALA A 62 7.42 2.33 3.52
N VAL A 63 7.18 3.55 4.01
CA VAL A 63 5.84 4.11 4.22
C VAL A 63 5.55 5.16 3.14
N PHE A 64 4.42 4.98 2.45
CA PHE A 64 3.90 5.88 1.43
C PHE A 64 2.52 6.39 1.86
N TYR A 65 2.24 7.67 1.64
CA TYR A 65 0.97 8.30 1.96
C TYR A 65 0.62 9.36 0.91
N GLY A 66 -0.65 9.75 0.82
CA GLY A 66 -1.15 10.73 -0.15
C GLY A 66 -2.04 10.10 -1.22
N THR A 67 -2.26 10.76 -2.36
CA THR A 67 -3.09 10.19 -3.43
C THR A 67 -2.41 9.01 -4.11
N PHE A 68 -3.19 8.14 -4.78
CA PHE A 68 -2.63 6.98 -5.48
C PHE A 68 -1.55 7.39 -6.50
N GLN A 69 -1.76 8.49 -7.23
CA GLN A 69 -0.81 8.99 -8.22
C GLN A 69 0.55 9.37 -7.62
N VAL A 70 0.57 9.93 -6.41
CA VAL A 70 1.81 10.32 -5.73
C VAL A 70 2.56 9.08 -5.22
N GLN A 71 1.83 8.09 -4.71
CA GLN A 71 2.43 6.87 -4.16
C GLN A 71 2.90 5.90 -5.24
N LYS A 72 2.17 5.80 -6.36
CA LYS A 72 2.41 4.84 -7.46
C LYS A 72 3.90 4.70 -7.85
N PRO A 73 4.66 5.76 -8.18
CA PRO A 73 6.07 5.61 -8.57
C PRO A 73 6.95 5.05 -7.45
N GLY A 74 6.68 5.44 -6.20
CA GLY A 74 7.38 4.91 -5.02
C GLY A 74 7.08 3.43 -4.79
N LEU A 75 5.80 3.06 -4.89
CA LEU A 75 5.34 1.68 -4.79
C LEU A 75 5.93 0.79 -5.89
N MET A 76 5.94 1.25 -7.14
CA MET A 76 6.56 0.51 -8.25
C MET A 76 8.03 0.20 -7.97
N LYS A 77 8.77 1.18 -7.45
CA LYS A 77 10.18 0.99 -7.08
C LYS A 77 10.35 0.06 -5.87
N ALA A 78 9.52 0.22 -4.84
CA ALA A 78 9.60 -0.58 -3.62
C ALA A 78 9.19 -2.05 -3.84
N LEU A 79 8.22 -2.28 -4.71
CA LEU A 79 7.77 -3.61 -5.11
C LEU A 79 8.66 -4.26 -6.17
N GLY A 80 9.67 -3.54 -6.67
CA GLY A 80 10.53 -4.06 -7.73
C GLY A 80 9.76 -4.33 -9.03
N LEU A 81 8.67 -3.60 -9.30
CA LEU A 81 7.91 -3.69 -10.56
C LEU A 81 8.67 -3.08 -11.74
N THR A 82 9.92 -2.67 -11.55
CA THR A 82 10.91 -2.58 -12.63
C THR A 82 11.06 -3.97 -13.24
N GLN A 83 10.69 -4.10 -14.51
CA GLN A 83 10.91 -5.27 -15.36
C GLN A 83 12.40 -5.66 -15.36
N GLU A 84 12.86 -6.36 -14.33
CA GLU A 84 14.17 -6.99 -14.28
C GLU A 84 13.96 -8.46 -13.96
N ARG A 85 13.87 -9.22 -15.06
CA ARG A 85 14.38 -10.57 -15.25
C ARG A 85 14.04 -11.55 -14.13
N GLN A 86 13.05 -12.39 -14.41
CA GLN A 86 13.05 -13.75 -13.90
C GLN A 86 14.45 -14.36 -14.16
N ASP A 87 15.20 -14.47 -13.07
CA ASP A 87 16.29 -15.41 -12.81
C ASP A 87 15.93 -16.77 -13.43
N GLY A 88 16.61 -17.19 -14.51
CA GLY A 88 17.74 -18.11 -14.44
C GLY A 88 17.37 -19.45 -15.04
#